data_AF-A0A5J5GD08-F1
#
_entry.id   AF-A0A5J5GD08-F1
#
_cell.length_a   1.000
_cell.length_b   1.000
_cell.length_c   1.000
_cell.angle_alpha   90.00
_cell.angle_beta   90.00
_cell.angle_gamma   90.00
#
_symmetry.space_group_name_H-M   'P 1'
#
loop_
_entity.id
_entity.type
_entity.pdbx_description
1 polymer ?
#
loop_
_entity_poly.entity_id
_entity_poly.type
_entity_poly.pdbx_seq_one_letter_code
_entity_poly.pdbx_strand_id
1 'polypeptide(L)'
;MSRIEVIQEAPLTDDPLYAHEIIGYVLVTCKELGMERYHGDHLAVQTAIQIKKTSPKVAERAFNNASSLSKTKGMGVGELMKWSKAKSLMKKPVAQEILDRISADEELDSKEVSEIQAAGYLSLAALELNFLSGQLTPLEMEFNYQLRVLPPDKANTFGLNFLGLELEEN
;
A
#
# COMPACT_ATOMS: atom_id res chain seq x y z
N MET A 1 -9.44 16.38 -17.47
CA MET A 1 -8.29 15.45 -17.52
C MET A 1 -8.72 14.15 -16.87
N SER A 2 -8.55 13.02 -17.55
CA SER A 2 -8.87 11.68 -17.04
C SER A 2 -7.79 11.19 -16.07
N ARG A 3 -8.09 10.20 -15.21
CA ARG A 3 -7.09 9.60 -14.29
C ARG A 3 -5.88 9.04 -15.04
N ILE A 4 -6.11 8.46 -16.23
CA ILE A 4 -5.04 7.89 -17.07
C ILE A 4 -4.14 8.99 -17.62
N GLU A 5 -4.70 10.12 -18.07
CA GLU A 5 -3.92 11.27 -18.56
C GLU A 5 -2.99 11.80 -17.46
N VAL A 6 -3.48 11.95 -16.23
CA VAL A 6 -2.67 12.39 -15.08
C VAL A 6 -1.49 11.45 -14.82
N ILE A 7 -1.75 10.13 -14.83
CA ILE A 7 -0.71 9.10 -14.61
C ILE A 7 0.34 9.12 -15.72
N GLN A 8 -0.07 9.34 -16.97
CA GLN A 8 0.84 9.36 -18.12
C GLN A 8 1.73 10.60 -18.12
N GLU A 9 1.21 11.74 -17.68
CA GLU A 9 1.95 13.00 -17.62
C GLU A 9 2.89 13.08 -16.40
N ALA A 10 2.60 12.32 -15.33
CA ALA A 10 3.37 12.33 -14.09
C ALA A 10 3.68 10.88 -13.62
N PRO A 11 4.63 10.18 -14.28
CA PRO A 11 5.06 8.84 -13.85
C PRO A 11 5.66 8.86 -12.43
N LEU A 12 5.74 7.69 -11.78
CA LEU A 12 6.39 7.56 -10.47
C LEU A 12 7.86 7.96 -10.55
N THR A 13 8.34 8.67 -9.52
CA THR A 13 9.69 9.25 -9.46
C THR A 13 10.50 8.69 -8.28
N ASP A 14 11.71 9.22 -8.12
CA ASP A 14 12.54 9.00 -6.93
C ASP A 14 12.23 10.00 -5.79
N ASP A 15 11.10 10.74 -5.88
CA ASP A 15 10.72 11.68 -4.84
C ASP A 15 10.46 10.94 -3.51
N PRO A 16 10.95 11.48 -2.39
CA PRO A 16 10.89 10.80 -1.10
C PRO A 16 9.48 10.85 -0.51
N LEU A 17 9.08 9.73 0.10
CA LEU A 17 7.87 9.57 0.89
C LEU A 17 8.24 8.95 2.25
N TYR A 18 7.55 9.38 3.31
CA TYR A 18 7.67 8.76 4.62
C TYR A 18 6.65 7.63 4.82
N ALA A 19 6.94 6.70 5.73
CA ALA A 19 6.11 5.51 5.95
C ALA A 19 4.64 5.83 6.26
N HIS A 20 4.39 6.86 7.09
CA HIS A 20 3.03 7.30 7.45
C HIS A 20 2.25 7.86 6.28
N GLU A 21 2.90 8.63 5.39
CA GLU A 21 2.29 9.08 4.16
C GLU A 21 1.88 7.90 3.28
N ILE A 22 2.76 6.91 3.14
CA ILE A 22 2.49 5.73 2.32
C ILE A 22 1.30 4.95 2.86
N ILE A 23 1.22 4.75 4.18
CA ILE A 23 0.05 4.16 4.84
C ILE A 23 -1.21 4.94 4.46
N GLY A 24 -1.17 6.28 4.56
CA GLY A 24 -2.26 7.16 4.17
C GLY A 24 -2.67 7.02 2.71
N TYR A 25 -1.72 7.07 1.78
CA TYR A 25 -1.97 6.88 0.35
C TYR A 25 -2.59 5.51 0.08
N VAL A 26 -2.14 4.44 0.73
CA VAL A 26 -2.72 3.09 0.58
C VAL A 26 -4.17 3.06 1.08
N LEU A 27 -4.46 3.65 2.24
CA LEU A 27 -5.82 3.70 2.79
C LEU A 27 -6.79 4.45 1.84
N VAL A 28 -6.37 5.60 1.32
CA VAL A 28 -7.17 6.38 0.37
C VAL A 28 -7.34 5.62 -0.95
N THR A 29 -6.27 5.01 -1.46
CA THR A 29 -6.30 4.15 -2.67
C THR A 29 -7.34 3.03 -2.52
N CYS A 30 -7.31 2.30 -1.41
CA CYS A 30 -8.26 1.22 -1.15
C CYS A 30 -9.71 1.72 -1.07
N LYS A 31 -9.92 2.87 -0.43
CA LYS A 31 -11.24 3.51 -0.35
C LYS A 31 -11.77 3.88 -1.74
N GLU A 32 -10.95 4.50 -2.58
CA GLU A 32 -11.34 4.92 -3.93
C GLU A 32 -11.64 3.73 -4.86
N LEU A 33 -10.98 2.60 -4.64
CA LEU A 33 -11.27 1.34 -5.34
C LEU A 33 -12.51 0.61 -4.81
N GLY A 34 -13.20 1.16 -3.81
CA GLY A 34 -14.36 0.52 -3.17
C GLY A 34 -14.01 -0.79 -2.46
N MET A 35 -12.76 -0.93 -2.00
CA MET A 35 -12.32 -2.10 -1.26
C MET A 35 -12.99 -2.17 0.10
N GLU A 36 -13.30 -3.38 0.59
CA GLU A 36 -13.77 -3.55 1.97
C GLU A 36 -12.77 -2.94 2.95
N ARG A 37 -13.26 -2.12 3.89
CA ARG A 37 -12.43 -1.32 4.82
C ARG A 37 -11.27 -2.13 5.42
N TYR A 38 -11.58 -3.27 6.02
CA TYR A 38 -10.57 -4.10 6.68
C TYR A 38 -9.57 -4.72 5.71
N HIS A 39 -9.93 -4.98 4.45
CA HIS A 39 -8.94 -5.41 3.47
C HIS A 39 -7.92 -4.29 3.17
N GLY A 40 -8.40 -3.03 3.11
CA GLY A 40 -7.54 -1.85 2.99
C GLY A 40 -6.64 -1.66 4.22
N ASP A 41 -7.19 -1.80 5.42
CA ASP A 41 -6.43 -1.69 6.67
C ASP A 41 -5.31 -2.74 6.75
N HIS A 42 -5.62 -4.01 6.42
CA HIS A 42 -4.62 -5.08 6.38
C HIS A 42 -3.56 -4.84 5.30
N LEU A 43 -3.93 -4.27 4.14
CA LEU A 43 -2.98 -3.91 3.10
C LEU A 43 -2.04 -2.78 3.54
N ALA A 44 -2.55 -1.74 4.19
CA ALA A 44 -1.75 -0.64 4.71
C ALA A 44 -0.72 -1.13 5.74
N VAL A 45 -1.15 -1.98 6.67
CA VAL A 45 -0.27 -2.62 7.66
C VAL A 45 0.77 -3.51 7.01
N GLN A 46 0.37 -4.32 6.03
CA GLN A 46 1.30 -5.19 5.33
C GLN A 46 2.33 -4.39 4.52
N THR A 47 1.95 -3.24 3.96
CA THR A 47 2.88 -2.32 3.29
C THR A 47 3.91 -1.76 4.26
N ALA A 48 3.51 -1.31 5.46
CA ALA A 48 4.45 -0.86 6.49
C ALA A 48 5.44 -1.98 6.89
N ILE A 49 4.94 -3.21 7.06
CA ILE A 49 5.77 -4.38 7.35
C ILE A 49 6.77 -4.65 6.20
N GLN A 50 6.35 -4.47 4.95
CA GLN A 50 7.23 -4.62 3.78
C GLN A 50 8.34 -3.56 3.76
N ILE A 51 8.01 -2.29 4.03
CA ILE A 51 8.99 -1.20 4.15
C ILE A 51 10.08 -1.54 5.18
N LYS A 52 9.70 -2.16 6.30
CA LYS A 52 10.65 -2.60 7.32
C LYS A 52 11.50 -3.78 6.88
N LYS A 53 10.88 -4.87 6.40
CA LYS A 53 11.56 -6.16 6.21
C LYS A 53 12.27 -6.33 4.88
N THR A 54 11.91 -5.52 3.87
CA THR A 54 12.35 -5.72 2.49
C THR A 54 13.30 -4.60 2.07
N SER A 55 14.43 -4.97 1.43
CA SER A 55 15.40 -3.98 0.97
C SER A 55 14.83 -3.12 -0.17
N PRO A 56 15.22 -1.84 -0.28
CA PRO A 56 14.72 -0.94 -1.32
C PRO A 56 14.91 -1.51 -2.75
N LYS A 57 16.06 -2.14 -3.01
CA LYS A 57 16.36 -2.82 -4.29
C LYS A 57 15.40 -3.96 -4.63
N VAL A 58 14.79 -4.61 -3.64
CA VAL A 58 13.78 -5.64 -3.88
C VAL A 58 12.44 -4.99 -4.22
N ALA A 59 12.08 -3.89 -3.55
CA ALA A 59 10.87 -3.14 -3.84
C ALA A 59 10.88 -2.53 -5.25
N GLU A 60 11.97 -1.87 -5.64
CA GLU A 60 12.14 -1.34 -7.01
C GLU A 60 12.03 -2.44 -8.06
N ARG A 61 12.68 -3.59 -7.81
CA ARG A 61 12.57 -4.74 -8.72
C ARG A 61 11.15 -5.29 -8.77
N ALA A 62 10.39 -5.22 -7.68
CA ALA A 62 9.01 -5.65 -7.67
C ALA A 62 8.16 -4.73 -8.56
N PHE A 63 8.31 -3.41 -8.42
CA PHE A 63 7.65 -2.45 -9.31
C PHE A 63 8.01 -2.66 -10.79
N ASN A 64 9.31 -2.70 -11.10
CA ASN A 64 9.79 -2.87 -12.47
C ASN A 64 9.36 -4.20 -13.12
N ASN A 65 9.06 -5.22 -12.29
CA ASN A 65 8.60 -6.53 -12.74
C ASN A 65 7.12 -6.80 -12.38
N ALA A 66 6.31 -5.78 -12.12
CA ALA A 66 4.91 -5.92 -11.70
C ALA A 66 4.10 -6.80 -12.66
N SER A 67 4.32 -6.67 -13.97
CA SER A 67 3.69 -7.50 -15.01
C SER A 67 4.08 -8.99 -14.96
N SER A 68 5.27 -9.31 -14.46
CA SER A 68 5.73 -10.69 -14.25
C SER A 68 5.26 -11.22 -12.91
N LEU A 69 5.24 -10.37 -11.87
CA LEU A 69 4.72 -10.72 -10.55
C LEU A 69 3.22 -11.03 -10.59
N SER A 70 2.44 -10.26 -11.33
CA SER A 70 1.00 -10.54 -11.51
C SER A 70 0.78 -11.90 -12.17
N LYS A 71 1.62 -12.30 -13.12
CA LYS A 71 1.55 -13.64 -13.75
C LYS A 71 1.85 -14.79 -12.78
N THR A 72 2.58 -14.55 -11.68
CA THR A 72 2.81 -15.57 -10.64
C THR A 72 1.58 -15.86 -9.77
N LYS A 73 0.59 -14.94 -9.77
CA LYS A 73 -0.72 -15.11 -9.13
C LYS A 73 -1.79 -15.24 -10.21
N GLY A 74 -1.83 -16.41 -10.85
CA GLY A 74 -2.85 -16.71 -11.85
C GLY A 74 -4.27 -16.65 -11.30
N MET A 75 -5.27 -16.72 -12.17
CA MET A 75 -6.68 -16.90 -11.79
C MET A 75 -7.07 -18.37 -11.67
N GLY A 76 -6.12 -19.23 -11.28
CA GLY A 76 -6.37 -20.64 -11.07
C GLY A 76 -7.25 -20.89 -9.84
N VAL A 77 -7.90 -22.07 -9.79
CA VAL A 77 -8.77 -22.46 -8.66
C VAL A 77 -8.00 -22.44 -7.33
N GLY A 78 -6.71 -22.80 -7.34
CA GLY A 78 -5.87 -22.77 -6.14
C GLY A 78 -5.66 -21.36 -5.59
N GLU A 79 -5.42 -20.39 -6.45
CA GLU A 79 -5.25 -18.98 -6.13
C GLU A 79 -6.55 -18.35 -5.65
N LEU A 80 -7.68 -18.69 -6.29
CA LEU A 80 -9.01 -18.27 -5.85
C LEU A 80 -9.32 -18.79 -4.43
N MET A 81 -8.96 -20.05 -4.12
CA MET A 81 -9.12 -20.60 -2.78
C MET A 81 -8.21 -19.91 -1.75
N LYS A 82 -6.95 -19.64 -2.10
CA LYS A 82 -6.02 -18.88 -1.25
C LYS A 82 -6.56 -17.48 -0.96
N TRP A 83 -7.04 -16.79 -1.98
CA TRP A 83 -7.66 -15.47 -1.84
C TRP A 83 -8.92 -15.52 -0.98
N SER A 84 -9.81 -16.49 -1.20
CA SER A 84 -11.02 -16.68 -0.40
C SER A 84 -10.69 -16.88 1.09
N LYS A 85 -9.66 -17.69 1.38
CA LYS A 85 -9.16 -17.89 2.75
C LYS A 85 -8.51 -16.63 3.32
N ALA A 86 -7.72 -15.90 2.53
CA ALA A 86 -7.11 -14.64 2.98
C ALA A 86 -8.18 -13.61 3.33
N LYS A 87 -9.19 -13.43 2.47
CA LYS A 87 -10.34 -12.56 2.75
C LYS A 87 -11.05 -12.90 4.04
N SER A 88 -11.29 -14.19 4.35
CA SER A 88 -11.96 -14.56 5.59
C SER A 88 -11.19 -14.16 6.84
N LEU A 89 -9.85 -14.09 6.76
CA LEU A 89 -8.97 -13.63 7.84
C LEU A 89 -8.92 -12.10 7.95
N MET A 90 -9.20 -11.37 6.86
CA MET A 90 -9.21 -9.91 6.81
C MET A 90 -10.60 -9.30 7.02
N LYS A 91 -11.59 -10.07 7.50
CA LYS A 91 -12.96 -9.57 7.78
C LYS A 91 -13.09 -8.74 9.07
N LYS A 92 -12.01 -8.62 9.82
CA LYS A 92 -11.97 -7.94 11.12
C LYS A 92 -10.88 -6.88 11.10
N PRO A 93 -10.98 -5.87 11.99
CA PRO A 93 -9.91 -4.91 12.19
C PRO A 93 -8.56 -5.61 12.38
N VAL A 94 -7.48 -4.97 11.96
CA VAL A 94 -6.13 -5.38 12.36
C VAL A 94 -6.04 -5.34 13.89
N ALA A 95 -5.35 -6.31 14.48
CA ALA A 95 -5.15 -6.35 15.92
C ALA A 95 -4.41 -5.08 16.39
N GLN A 96 -4.89 -4.46 17.48
CA GLN A 96 -4.30 -3.22 18.02
C GLN A 96 -2.81 -3.38 18.31
N GLU A 97 -2.39 -4.54 18.83
CA GLU A 97 -0.98 -4.87 19.09
C GLU A 97 -0.07 -4.75 17.85
N ILE A 98 -0.63 -4.93 16.64
CA ILE A 98 0.13 -4.76 15.40
C ILE A 98 0.24 -3.27 15.05
N LEU A 99 -0.83 -2.49 15.25
CA LEU A 99 -0.83 -1.05 15.03
C LEU A 99 0.14 -0.37 16.00
N ASP A 100 0.07 -0.71 17.29
CA ASP A 100 0.95 -0.18 18.34
C ASP A 100 2.44 -0.48 18.05
N ARG A 101 2.72 -1.65 17.45
CA ARG A 101 4.08 -2.02 17.03
C ARG A 101 4.59 -1.23 15.84
N ILE A 102 3.71 -0.80 14.94
CA ILE A 102 4.08 0.06 13.81
C ILE A 102 4.24 1.50 14.30
N SER A 103 3.33 1.97 15.14
CA SER A 103 3.34 3.35 15.65
C SER A 103 4.51 3.64 16.59
N ALA A 104 5.08 2.63 17.24
CA ALA A 104 6.24 2.76 18.13
C ALA A 104 7.59 2.49 17.44
N ASP A 105 7.61 2.41 16.10
CA ASP A 105 8.77 1.98 15.33
C ASP A 105 9.59 3.18 14.79
N GLU A 106 10.54 3.66 15.60
CA GLU A 106 11.37 4.82 15.27
C GLU A 106 12.14 4.68 13.93
N GLU A 107 12.44 3.44 13.52
CA GLU A 107 13.06 3.19 12.22
C GLU A 107 12.09 3.52 11.08
N LEU A 108 10.81 3.17 11.20
CA LEU A 108 9.80 3.48 10.19
C LEU A 108 9.52 4.99 10.11
N ASP A 109 9.52 5.68 11.25
CA ASP A 109 9.23 7.13 11.32
C ASP A 109 10.22 7.96 10.50
N SER A 110 11.49 7.55 10.50
CA SER A 110 12.58 8.24 9.81
C SER A 110 12.90 7.67 8.42
N LYS A 111 12.16 6.65 7.97
CA LYS A 111 12.45 5.95 6.73
C LYS A 111 11.89 6.68 5.53
N GLU A 112 12.78 7.26 4.74
CA GLU A 112 12.47 7.78 3.42
C GLU A 112 12.56 6.67 2.38
N VAL A 113 11.52 6.56 1.56
CA VAL A 113 11.49 5.65 0.40
C VAL A 113 10.98 6.40 -0.82
N SER A 114 11.45 6.05 -2.01
CA SER A 114 10.94 6.69 -3.23
C SER A 114 9.51 6.23 -3.56
N GLU A 115 8.81 7.00 -4.40
CA GLU A 115 7.49 6.59 -4.92
C GLU A 115 7.53 5.23 -5.63
N ILE A 116 8.59 4.97 -6.40
CA ILE A 116 8.82 3.68 -7.07
C ILE A 116 8.95 2.55 -6.04
N GLN A 117 9.72 2.77 -4.98
CA GLN A 117 9.87 1.81 -3.90
C GLN A 117 8.55 1.60 -3.16
N ALA A 118 7.81 2.67 -2.85
CA ALA A 118 6.51 2.61 -2.19
C ALA A 118 5.50 1.77 -2.99
N ALA A 119 5.40 1.98 -4.31
CA ALA A 119 4.59 1.15 -5.19
C ALA A 119 5.05 -0.31 -5.17
N GLY A 120 6.36 -0.56 -5.19
CA GLY A 120 6.94 -1.89 -5.05
C GLY A 120 6.57 -2.59 -3.74
N TYR A 121 6.65 -1.89 -2.60
CA TYR A 121 6.25 -2.40 -1.30
C TYR A 121 4.76 -2.73 -1.24
N LEU A 122 3.91 -1.87 -1.81
CA LEU A 122 2.47 -2.10 -1.95
C LEU A 122 2.18 -3.37 -2.76
N SER A 123 2.84 -3.57 -3.89
CA SER A 123 2.65 -4.77 -4.72
C SER A 123 3.10 -6.03 -3.98
N LEU A 124 4.24 -5.99 -3.26
CA LEU A 124 4.69 -7.11 -2.43
C LEU A 124 3.72 -7.41 -1.28
N ALA A 125 3.15 -6.38 -0.65
CA ALA A 125 2.15 -6.52 0.40
C ALA A 125 0.87 -7.20 -0.14
N ALA A 126 0.36 -6.73 -1.28
CA ALA A 126 -0.81 -7.31 -1.93
C ALA A 126 -0.59 -8.79 -2.30
N LEU A 127 0.59 -9.14 -2.81
CA LEU A 127 0.95 -10.52 -3.14
C LEU A 127 0.97 -11.44 -1.91
N GLU A 128 1.47 -10.95 -0.77
CA GLU A 128 1.50 -11.69 0.49
C GLU A 128 0.09 -11.90 1.06
N LEU A 129 -0.78 -10.90 0.90
CA LEU A 129 -2.21 -10.99 1.21
C LEU A 129 -3.02 -11.78 0.17
N ASN A 130 -2.36 -12.35 -0.84
CA ASN A 130 -2.96 -13.17 -1.90
C ASN A 130 -3.99 -12.43 -2.76
N PHE A 131 -3.81 -11.13 -2.97
CA PHE A 131 -4.57 -10.40 -3.99
C PHE A 131 -4.40 -11.08 -5.34
N LEU A 132 -5.47 -11.09 -6.12
CA LEU A 132 -5.47 -11.66 -7.46
C LEU A 132 -4.74 -10.73 -8.44
N SER A 133 -4.16 -11.29 -9.49
CA SER A 133 -3.49 -10.52 -10.55
C SER A 133 -4.34 -9.40 -11.13
N GLY A 134 -5.63 -9.64 -11.34
CA GLY A 134 -6.58 -8.64 -11.83
C GLY A 134 -6.84 -7.47 -10.87
N GLN A 135 -6.38 -7.55 -9.61
CA GLN A 135 -6.51 -6.49 -8.61
C GLN A 135 -5.24 -5.66 -8.45
N LEU A 136 -4.08 -6.16 -8.90
CA LEU A 136 -2.79 -5.47 -8.73
C LEU A 136 -2.69 -4.24 -9.63
N THR A 137 -3.07 -4.35 -10.91
CA THR A 137 -2.97 -3.21 -11.83
C THR A 137 -3.89 -2.04 -11.44
N PRO A 138 -5.18 -2.24 -11.10
CA PRO A 138 -6.00 -1.14 -10.59
C PRO A 138 -5.46 -0.52 -9.30
N LEU A 139 -4.88 -1.33 -8.41
CA LEU A 139 -4.25 -0.87 -7.17
C LEU A 139 -3.05 0.04 -7.45
N GLU A 140 -2.13 -0.39 -8.32
CA GLU A 140 -0.94 0.38 -8.70
C GLU A 140 -1.31 1.69 -9.41
N MET A 141 -2.30 1.64 -10.32
CA MET A 141 -2.78 2.82 -11.03
C MET A 141 -3.42 3.83 -10.10
N GLU A 142 -4.29 3.38 -9.19
CA GLU A 142 -4.96 4.27 -8.25
C GLU A 142 -3.96 4.85 -7.25
N PHE A 143 -3.00 4.06 -6.77
CA PHE A 143 -1.94 4.55 -5.89
C PHE A 143 -1.13 5.68 -6.55
N ASN A 144 -0.70 5.48 -7.80
CA ASN A 144 -0.02 6.52 -8.56
C ASN A 144 -0.90 7.78 -8.73
N TYR A 145 -2.17 7.60 -9.04
CA TYR A 145 -3.11 8.73 -9.13
C TYR A 145 -3.19 9.50 -7.80
N GLN A 146 -3.30 8.81 -6.66
CA GLN A 146 -3.37 9.45 -5.35
C GLN A 146 -2.11 10.24 -4.99
N LEU A 147 -0.91 9.76 -5.38
CA LEU A 147 0.33 10.53 -5.24
C LEU A 147 0.34 11.86 -6.00
N ARG A 148 -0.58 12.06 -6.96
CA ARG A 148 -0.69 13.30 -7.75
C ARG A 148 -1.79 14.24 -7.26
N VAL A 149 -2.83 13.70 -6.64
CA VAL A 149 -4.04 14.50 -6.31
C VAL A 149 -4.25 14.69 -4.81
N LEU A 150 -3.69 13.82 -3.97
CA LEU A 150 -3.77 13.94 -2.52
C LEU A 150 -2.50 14.64 -2.00
N PRO A 151 -2.62 15.80 -1.34
CA PRO A 151 -1.47 16.44 -0.72
C PRO A 151 -0.78 15.55 0.32
N PRO A 152 0.57 15.56 0.39
CA PRO A 152 1.37 14.79 1.37
C PRO A 152 0.87 14.92 2.81
N ASP A 153 0.62 16.14 3.30
CA ASP A 153 0.15 16.38 4.68
C ASP A 153 -1.18 15.68 4.98
N LYS A 154 -2.08 15.59 3.98
CA LYS A 154 -3.35 14.88 4.13
C LYS A 154 -3.13 13.37 4.16
N ALA A 155 -2.27 12.85 3.30
CA ALA A 155 -1.88 11.43 3.33
C ALA A 155 -1.27 11.08 4.70
N ASN A 156 -0.32 11.89 5.17
CA ASN A 156 0.29 11.72 6.48
C ASN A 156 -0.77 11.70 7.61
N THR A 157 -1.71 12.66 7.60
CA THR A 157 -2.81 12.72 8.58
C THR A 157 -3.66 11.44 8.58
N PHE A 158 -4.00 10.90 7.39
CA PHE A 158 -4.72 9.62 7.31
C PHE A 158 -3.92 8.47 7.90
N GLY A 159 -2.61 8.40 7.63
CA GLY A 159 -1.73 7.37 8.15
C GLY A 159 -1.57 7.43 9.67
N LEU A 160 -1.32 8.62 10.21
CA LEU A 160 -1.18 8.87 11.63
C LEU A 160 -2.47 8.55 12.41
N ASN A 161 -3.63 9.01 11.91
CA ASN A 161 -4.92 8.69 12.52
C ASN A 161 -5.22 7.18 12.51
N PHE A 162 -4.84 6.48 11.44
CA PHE A 162 -4.99 5.02 11.36
C PHE A 162 -4.14 4.29 12.42
N LEU A 163 -2.98 4.83 12.75
CA LEU A 163 -2.08 4.30 13.78
C LEU A 163 -2.44 4.76 15.20
N GLY A 164 -3.46 5.60 15.37
CA GLY A 164 -3.83 6.16 16.67
C GLY A 164 -2.86 7.23 17.17
N LEU A 165 -2.05 7.80 16.29
CA LEU A 165 -1.12 8.90 16.55
C LEU A 165 -1.80 10.21 16.14
N GLU A 166 -2.77 10.70 16.91
CA GLU A 166 -3.38 11.99 16.58
C GLU A 166 -2.33 13.11 16.67
N LEU A 167 -2.24 13.97 15.64
CA LEU A 167 -1.54 15.24 15.76
C LEU A 167 -2.40 16.12 16.66
N GLU A 168 -2.00 16.30 17.92
CA GLU A 168 -2.56 17.39 18.74
C GLU A 168 -2.29 18.71 18.00
N GLU A 169 -3.35 19.32 17.45
CA GLU A 169 -3.30 20.69 16.92
C GLU A 169 -2.89 21.62 18.08
N ASN A 170 -1.62 22.04 18.11
CA ASN A 170 -1.14 23.13 18.97
C ASN A 170 -1.25 24.48 18.26
#